data_AF-A0A2J4P727-F1
#
_entry.id   AF-A0A2J4P727-F1
#
_cell.length_a   1.000
_cell.length_b   1.000
_cell.length_c   1.000
_cell.angle_alpha   90.00
_cell.angle_beta   90.00
_cell.angle_gamma   90.00
#
_symmetry.space_group_name_H-M   'P 1'
#
loop_
_entity.id
_entity.type
_entity.pdbx_description
1 polymer ?
#
loop_
_entity_poly.entity_id
_entity_poly.type
_entity_poly.pdbx_seq_one_letter_code
_entity_poly.pdbx_strand_id
1 'polypeptide(L)' 'MSLINTKIKPFKNQAFKNGEFIEVTEKDTEGRWSVFFFYPADFTFVCPTELGDVADHYEELQKLGVDVYSVSTDTHFT' A
#
# COMPACT_ATOMS: atom_id res chain seq x y z
N MET A 1 -15.63 -14.78 -8.64
CA MET A 1 -16.03 -13.53 -9.32
C MET A 1 -14.91 -12.53 -9.13
N SER A 2 -14.51 -11.82 -10.19
CA SER A 2 -13.50 -10.76 -10.09
C SER A 2 -14.05 -9.57 -9.28
N LEU A 3 -13.16 -8.82 -8.63
CA LEU A 3 -13.49 -7.58 -7.91
C LEU A 3 -13.47 -6.34 -8.81
N ILE A 4 -13.21 -6.51 -10.11
CA ILE A 4 -13.24 -5.41 -11.09
C ILE A 4 -14.57 -4.65 -11.00
N ASN A 5 -14.51 -3.31 -11.01
CA ASN A 5 -15.68 -2.44 -10.91
C ASN A 5 -16.55 -2.62 -9.64
N THR A 6 -15.94 -3.07 -8.55
CA THR A 6 -16.57 -3.10 -7.22
C THR A 6 -15.92 -2.07 -6.30
N LYS A 7 -16.69 -1.54 -5.34
CA LYS A 7 -16.16 -0.60 -4.34
C LYS A 7 -15.35 -1.38 -3.29
N ILE A 8 -14.21 -0.83 -2.88
CA ILE A 8 -13.44 -1.36 -1.75
C ILE A 8 -14.28 -1.42 -0.48
N LYS A 9 -14.00 -2.39 0.38
CA LYS A 9 -14.66 -2.53 1.68
C LYS A 9 -13.98 -1.63 2.71
N PRO A 10 -14.70 -1.22 3.78
CA PRO A 10 -14.09 -0.54 4.91
C PRO A 10 -12.96 -1.37 5.52
N PHE A 11 -11.88 -0.71 5.92
CA PHE A 11 -10.73 -1.33 6.55
C PHE A 11 -10.11 -0.38 7.58
N LYS A 12 -9.34 -0.94 8.51
CA LYS A 12 -8.60 -0.17 9.51
C LYS A 12 -7.34 -0.94 9.87
N ASN A 13 -6.20 -0.42 9.46
CA ASN A 13 -4.91 -1.08 9.60
C ASN A 13 -3.84 -0.09 10.07
N GLN A 14 -2.86 -0.60 10.81
CA GLN A 14 -1.65 0.15 11.16
C GLN A 14 -0.65 0.03 10.01
N ALA A 15 0.01 1.14 9.67
CA ALA A 15 1.02 1.21 8.62
C ALA A 15 2.27 1.95 9.14
N PHE A 16 3.43 1.61 8.59
CA PHE A 16 4.67 2.32 8.83
C PHE A 16 4.95 3.27 7.66
N LYS A 17 5.18 4.55 7.94
CA LYS A 17 5.49 5.56 6.93
C LYS A 17 6.54 6.51 7.46
N ASN A 18 7.68 6.61 6.77
CA ASN A 18 8.77 7.56 7.07
C ASN A 18 9.23 7.59 8.54
N GLY A 19 9.29 6.43 9.20
CA GLY A 19 9.72 6.35 10.61
C GLY A 19 8.59 6.43 11.64
N GLU A 20 7.35 6.67 11.21
CA GLU A 20 6.20 6.83 12.09
C GLU A 20 5.13 5.75 11.83
N PHE A 21 4.39 5.41 12.88
CA PHE A 21 3.21 4.55 12.76
C PHE A 21 1.98 5.41 12.55
N ILE A 22 1.21 5.10 11.51
CA ILE A 22 -0.03 5.76 11.15
C ILE A 22 -1.16 4.75 11.03
N GLU A 23 -2.37 5.19 11.32
CA GLU A 23 -3.57 4.43 11.02
C GLU A 23 -4.06 4.78 9.61
N VAL A 24 -4.40 3.76 8.82
CA VAL A 24 -4.97 3.92 7.48
C VAL A 24 -6.33 3.23 7.43
N THR A 25 -7.30 3.94 6.88
CA THR A 25 -8.69 3.51 6.71
C THR A 25 -9.16 3.74 5.27
N GLU A 26 -10.37 3.28 4.93
CA GLU A 26 -10.93 3.57 3.60
C GLU A 26 -11.10 5.06 3.33
N LYS A 27 -11.26 5.88 4.38
CA LYS A 27 -11.42 7.34 4.28
C LYS A 27 -10.16 8.02 3.74
N ASP A 28 -8.99 7.48 4.05
CA ASP A 28 -7.71 8.01 3.59
C ASP A 28 -7.52 7.81 2.08
N THR A 29 -8.32 6.93 1.47
CA THR A 29 -8.30 6.67 0.02
C THR A 29 -9.37 7.45 -0.75
N GLU A 30 -10.27 8.16 -0.06
CA GLU A 30 -11.36 8.88 -0.70
C GLU A 30 -10.85 10.13 -1.42
N GLY A 31 -11.23 10.29 -2.69
CA GLY A 31 -10.86 11.46 -3.49
C GLY A 31 -9.43 11.44 -4.04
N ARG A 32 -8.67 10.35 -3.82
CA ARG A 32 -7.34 10.14 -4.38
C ARG A 32 -7.26 8.81 -5.13
N TRP A 33 -6.40 8.74 -6.13
CA TRP A 33 -6.12 7.45 -6.76
C TRP A 33 -5.29 6.61 -5.80
N SER A 34 -5.65 5.35 -5.61
CA SER A 34 -5.01 4.47 -4.63
C SER A 34 -4.62 3.15 -5.28
N VAL A 35 -3.35 2.77 -5.09
CA VAL A 35 -2.80 1.48 -5.50
C VAL A 35 -2.54 0.66 -4.25
N PHE A 36 -3.22 -0.48 -4.13
CA PHE A 36 -2.94 -1.48 -3.09
C PHE A 36 -2.03 -2.56 -3.66
N PHE A 37 -0.77 -2.55 -3.23
CA PHE A 37 0.26 -3.48 -3.68
C PHE A 37 0.45 -4.60 -2.65
N PHE A 38 -0.19 -5.74 -2.88
CA PHE A 38 -0.10 -6.88 -1.98
C PHE A 38 1.15 -7.71 -2.25
N TYR A 39 1.94 -8.02 -1.23
CA TYR A 39 3.11 -8.89 -1.33
C TYR A 39 3.11 -9.97 -0.23
N PRO A 40 3.74 -11.15 -0.45
CA PRO A 40 3.62 -12.29 0.45
C PRO A 40 4.11 -12.06 1.89
N ALA A 41 5.35 -11.62 2.05
CA ALA A 41 5.95 -11.35 3.36
C ALA A 41 7.25 -10.53 3.24
N ASP A 42 7.53 -9.75 4.26
CA ASP A 42 8.80 -9.05 4.47
C ASP A 42 9.98 -10.03 4.58
N PHE A 43 11.18 -9.56 4.20
CA PHE A 43 12.44 -10.33 4.26
C PHE A 43 12.46 -11.61 3.41
N THR A 44 11.64 -11.69 2.36
CA THR A 44 11.71 -12.76 1.35
C THR A 44 12.49 -12.32 0.10
N PHE A 45 12.84 -13.27 -0.76
CA PHE A 45 13.84 -13.04 -1.84
C PHE A 45 13.33 -12.22 -3.04
N VAL A 46 12.01 -12.11 -3.25
CA VAL A 46 11.41 -11.45 -4.43
C VAL A 46 10.73 -10.12 -4.04
N CYS A 47 10.23 -10.00 -2.81
CA CYS A 47 9.56 -8.80 -2.34
C CYS A 47 10.38 -7.49 -2.41
N PRO A 48 11.71 -7.46 -2.16
CA PRO A 48 12.44 -6.19 -2.20
C PRO A 48 12.59 -5.62 -3.61
N THR A 49 12.56 -6.45 -4.66
CA THR A 49 12.72 -5.95 -6.03
C THR A 49 11.46 -5.28 -6.54
N GLU A 50 10.29 -5.84 -6.23
CA GLU A 50 9.00 -5.26 -6.66
C GLU A 50 8.69 -3.97 -5.88
N LEU A 51 8.94 -3.96 -4.57
CA LEU A 51 8.79 -2.75 -3.75
C LEU A 51 9.79 -1.66 -4.14
N GLY A 52 11.02 -2.03 -4.52
CA GLY A 52 12.02 -1.11 -5.03
C GLY A 52 11.59 -0.42 -6.32
N ASP A 53 11.08 -1.18 -7.29
CA ASP A 53 10.59 -0.62 -8.57
C ASP A 53 9.42 0.37 -8.37
N VAL A 54 8.48 0.03 -7.47
CA VAL A 54 7.39 0.95 -7.10
C VAL A 54 7.91 2.18 -6.37
N ALA A 55 8.94 2.04 -5.54
CA ALA A 55 9.58 3.17 -4.86
C ALA A 55 10.29 4.13 -5.83
N ASP A 56 10.98 3.58 -6.84
CA ASP A 56 11.64 4.38 -7.89
C ASP A 56 10.62 5.20 -8.71
N HIS A 57 9.42 4.67 -8.92
CA HIS A 57 8.32 5.36 -9.60
C HIS A 57 7.41 6.18 -8.66
N TYR A 58 7.68 6.20 -7.35
CA TYR A 58 6.80 6.85 -6.38
C TYR A 58 6.65 8.35 -6.62
N GLU A 59 7.71 9.03 -7.06
CA GLU A 59 7.65 10.46 -7.39
C GLU A 59 6.72 10.73 -8.59
N GLU A 60 6.72 9.85 -9.59
CA GLU A 60 5.82 9.95 -10.74
C GLU A 60 4.37 9.70 -10.32
N LEU A 61 4.13 8.65 -9.54
CA LEU A 61 2.81 8.33 -8.99
C LEU A 61 2.25 9.50 -8.17
N GLN A 62 3.09 10.15 -7.37
CA GLN A 62 2.68 11.32 -6.61
C GLN A 62 2.32 12.52 -7.49
N LYS A 63 3.05 12.75 -8.60
CA LYS A 63 2.69 13.79 -9.60
C LYS A 63 1.33 13.51 -10.26
N LEU A 64 0.95 12.24 -10.37
CA LEU A 64 -0.36 11.82 -10.87
C LEU A 64 -1.45 11.83 -9.79
N GLY A 65 -1.12 12.18 -8.55
CA GLY A 65 -2.07 12.17 -7.43
C GLY A 65 -2.45 10.75 -6.97
N VAL A 66 -1.53 9.80 -7.12
CA VAL A 66 -1.69 8.40 -6.74
C VAL A 66 -0.96 8.11 -5.44
N ASP A 67 -1.68 7.53 -4.48
CA ASP A 67 -1.12 6.97 -3.25
C ASP A 67 -0.87 5.48 -3.41
N VAL A 68 0.24 5.01 -2.84
CA VAL A 68 0.66 3.60 -2.86
C VAL A 68 0.59 3.05 -1.45
N TYR A 69 -0.06 1.90 -1.30
CA TYR A 69 -0.19 1.15 -0.06
C TYR A 69 0.36 -0.26 -0.27
N SER A 70 1.56 -0.54 0.23
CA SER A 70 2.14 -1.89 0.25
C SER A 70 1.55 -2.69 1.42
N VAL A 71 0.99 -3.87 1.15
CA VAL A 71 0.27 -4.68 2.14
C VAL A 71 0.81 -6.11 2.19
N SER A 72 1.26 -6.55 3.36
CA SER A 72 1.52 -7.96 3.66
C SER A 72 0.72 -8.41 4.88
N THR A 73 0.87 -9.69 5.24
CA THR A 73 0.31 -10.23 6.49
C THR A 73 1.25 -10.07 7.68
N ASP A 74 2.42 -9.46 7.49
CA ASP A 74 3.37 -9.22 8.58
C ASP A 74 2.82 -8.18 9.57
N THR A 75 3.25 -8.30 10.81
CA THR A 75 2.89 -7.32 11.85
C THR A 75 3.83 -6.13 11.80
N HIS A 76 3.31 -4.95 12.14
CA HIS A 76 4.10 -3.74 12.45
C HIS A 76 4.96 -3.88 13.73
N PHE A 77 5.06 -5.09 14.29
CA PHE A 77 5.72 -5.44 15.54
C PHE A 77 6.68 -6.62 15.32
N THR A 78 7.84 -6.56 15.97
CA THR A 78 8.63 -7.72 16.41
C THR A 78 8.83 -7.58 17.92
#